data_AF-A0A5K7Z2F1-F1
#
_entry.id   AF-A0A5K7Z2F1-F1
#
_cell.length_a   1.000
_cell.length_b   1.000
_cell.length_c   1.000
_cell.angle_alpha   90.00
_cell.angle_beta   90.00
_cell.angle_gamma   90.00
#
_symmetry.space_group_name_H-M   'P 1'
#
loop_
_entity.id
_entity.type
_entity.pdbx_description
1 polymer ?
#
loop_
_entity_poly.entity_id
_entity_poly.type
_entity_poly.pdbx_seq_one_letter_code
_entity_poly.pdbx_strand_id
1 'polypeptide(L)'
;MLHASYEIWGFVLVALFIGILIVKVLLRRRRNRRGHELLPGKRGTSHSSDFEHRALMFLMAQKTDSVLAALAQAIDQERQKLGGVVRNPSMAEALDAIQAAAPSPAGDPKTNYERVIPMASSGMDEADIARQLQLPEAEVSLVMRLNAA
;
A
#
# COMPACT_ATOMS: atom_id res chain seq x y z
N MET A 1 30.25 30.89 46.64
CA MET A 1 29.14 30.25 47.38
C MET A 1 27.97 29.80 46.51
N LEU A 2 27.74 30.35 45.32
CA LEU A 2 26.64 29.94 44.42
C LEU A 2 26.86 28.60 43.67
N HIS A 3 28.11 28.17 43.49
CA HIS A 3 28.42 26.89 42.84
C HIS A 3 28.06 25.67 43.71
N ALA A 4 28.35 25.73 45.01
CA ALA A 4 28.05 24.64 45.94
C ALA A 4 26.53 24.40 46.09
N SER A 5 25.71 25.45 45.99
CA SER A 5 24.25 25.32 46.03
C SER A 5 23.67 24.61 44.80
N TYR A 6 24.32 24.69 43.64
CA TYR A 6 23.83 24.04 42.41
C TYR A 6 24.13 22.53 42.42
N GLU A 7 25.28 22.13 42.94
CA GLU A 7 25.63 20.70 43.09
C GLU A 7 24.64 19.97 44.01
N ILE A 8 24.30 20.58 45.15
CA ILE A 8 23.33 20.02 46.10
C ILE A 8 21.95 19.86 45.45
N TRP A 9 21.49 20.89 44.73
CA TRP A 9 20.22 20.83 43.99
C TRP A 9 20.25 19.77 42.87
N GLY A 10 21.40 19.59 42.21
CA GLY A 10 21.59 18.55 41.21
C GLY A 10 21.35 17.15 41.79
N PHE A 11 21.97 16.83 42.93
CA PHE A 11 21.77 15.54 43.59
C PHE A 11 20.32 15.32 44.02
N VAL A 12 19.64 16.36 44.54
CA VAL A 12 18.23 16.29 44.92
C VAL A 12 17.34 16.00 43.71
N LEU A 13 17.57 16.67 42.58
CA LEU A 13 16.82 16.46 41.34
C LEU A 13 17.06 15.06 40.77
N VAL A 14 18.30 14.58 40.78
CA VAL A 14 18.64 13.23 40.30
C VAL A 14 18.00 12.16 41.19
N ALA A 15 18.10 12.29 42.52
CA ALA A 15 17.48 11.35 43.45
C ALA A 15 15.95 11.32 43.29
N LEU A 16 15.32 12.49 43.12
CA LEU A 16 13.88 12.61 42.89
C LEU A 16 13.48 11.97 41.55
N PHE A 17 14.25 12.18 40.49
CA PHE A 17 14.00 11.58 39.19
C PHE A 17 14.10 10.05 39.22
N ILE A 18 15.14 9.51 39.88
CA ILE A 18 15.32 8.06 40.08
C ILE A 18 14.16 7.50 40.91
N GLY A 19 13.75 8.17 41.98
CA GLY A 19 12.61 7.77 42.79
C GLY A 19 11.31 7.69 41.99
N ILE A 20 11.02 8.71 41.16
CA ILE A 20 9.84 8.72 40.27
C ILE A 20 9.90 7.58 39.25
N LEU A 21 11.07 7.32 38.65
CA LEU A 21 11.23 6.22 37.71
C LEU A 21 10.97 4.86 38.37
N ILE A 22 11.54 4.63 39.57
CA ILE A 22 11.32 3.38 40.32
C ILE A 22 9.83 3.22 40.66
N VAL A 23 9.19 4.27 41.19
CA VAL A 23 7.77 4.25 41.54
C VAL A 23 6.90 3.98 40.30
N LYS A 24 7.19 4.63 39.17
CA LYS A 24 6.46 4.42 37.91
C LYS A 24 6.64 2.99 37.38
N VAL A 25 7.85 2.44 37.45
CA VAL A 25 8.13 1.04 37.09
C VAL A 25 7.41 0.08 38.03
N LEU A 26 7.40 0.35 39.34
CA LEU A 26 6.72 -0.47 40.32
C LEU A 26 5.20 -0.45 40.12
N LEU A 27 4.62 0.73 39.86
CA LEU A 27 3.20 0.91 39.53
C LEU A 27 2.84 0.20 38.23
N ARG A 28 3.68 0.30 37.19
CA ARG A 28 3.48 -0.40 35.92
C ARG A 28 3.53 -1.92 36.12
N ARG A 29 4.48 -2.41 36.92
CA ARG A 29 4.61 -3.83 37.28
C ARG A 29 3.42 -4.31 38.11
N ARG A 30 2.95 -3.51 39.07
CA ARG A 30 1.77 -3.83 39.91
C ARG A 30 0.47 -3.80 39.11
N ARG A 31 0.31 -2.84 38.19
CA ARG A 31 -0.83 -2.79 37.26
C ARG A 31 -0.86 -4.00 36.35
N ASN A 32 0.29 -4.46 35.86
CA ASN A 32 0.37 -5.68 35.07
C ASN A 32 0.03 -6.94 35.89
N ARG A 33 0.37 -6.97 37.18
CA ARG A 33 0.04 -8.10 38.06
C ARG A 33 -1.44 -8.18 38.46
N ARG A 34 -2.14 -7.04 38.61
CA ARG A 34 -3.56 -7.01 38.98
C ARG A 34 -4.51 -7.53 37.88
N GLY A 35 -4.02 -7.76 36.66
CA GLY A 35 -4.80 -8.40 35.59
C GLY A 35 -4.85 -9.93 35.67
N HIS A 36 -4.08 -10.57 36.57
CA HIS A 36 -3.88 -12.03 36.58
C HIS A 36 -4.44 -12.79 37.79
N GLU A 37 -5.15 -12.14 38.70
CA GLU A 37 -5.60 -12.77 39.97
C GLU A 37 -7.13 -12.94 40.10
N LEU A 38 -7.86 -13.10 38.98
CA LEU A 38 -9.30 -13.35 39.05
C LEU A 38 -9.83 -14.55 38.26
N LEU A 39 -9.01 -15.55 37.92
CA LEU A 39 -9.54 -16.86 37.49
C LEU A 39 -8.59 -18.01 37.90
N PRO A 40 -8.92 -18.81 38.94
CA PRO A 40 -8.29 -20.10 39.17
C PRO A 40 -9.03 -21.12 38.32
N GLY A 41 -8.47 -21.44 37.15
CA GLY A 41 -9.09 -22.49 36.35
C GLY A 41 -8.54 -22.58 34.96
N LYS A 42 -8.00 -23.76 34.68
CA LYS A 42 -7.89 -24.35 33.34
C LYS A 42 -6.61 -24.00 32.58
N ARG A 43 -5.70 -24.98 32.66
CA ARG A 43 -4.71 -25.34 31.64
C ARG A 43 -5.10 -24.82 30.24
N GLY A 44 -4.19 -24.09 29.61
CA GLY A 44 -4.31 -23.68 28.22
C GLY A 44 -3.02 -23.02 27.75
N THR A 45 -2.04 -23.83 27.36
CA THR A 45 -0.80 -23.42 26.68
C THR A 45 -1.05 -22.90 25.25
N SER A 46 -2.26 -22.42 24.93
CA SER A 46 -2.65 -21.97 23.58
C SER A 46 -2.79 -20.45 23.44
N HIS A 47 -2.74 -19.68 24.53
CA HIS A 47 -2.98 -18.22 24.46
C HIS A 47 -1.72 -17.40 24.12
N SER A 48 -0.51 -17.98 24.23
CA SER A 48 0.75 -17.27 23.94
C SER A 48 0.99 -17.09 22.45
N SER A 49 0.62 -18.07 21.62
CA SER A 49 0.83 -18.05 20.17
C SER A 49 0.01 -16.96 19.48
N ASP A 50 -1.17 -16.62 20.00
CA ASP A 50 -2.06 -15.65 19.38
C ASP A 50 -1.58 -14.21 19.58
N PHE A 51 -0.92 -13.91 20.71
CA PHE A 51 -0.29 -12.61 20.95
C PHE A 51 0.94 -12.42 20.07
N GLU A 52 1.73 -13.48 19.87
CA GLU A 52 2.88 -13.44 18.96
C GLU A 52 2.43 -13.31 17.50
N HIS A 53 1.39 -14.03 17.07
CA HIS A 53 0.82 -13.88 15.74
C HIS A 53 0.24 -12.49 15.51
N ARG A 54 -0.41 -11.90 16.52
CA ARG A 54 -0.95 -10.54 16.43
C ARG A 54 0.15 -9.48 16.42
N ALA A 55 1.18 -9.62 17.26
CA ALA A 55 2.34 -8.72 17.26
C ALA A 55 3.12 -8.82 15.95
N LEU A 56 3.29 -10.03 15.41
CA LEU A 56 3.92 -10.27 14.13
C LEU A 56 3.08 -9.71 12.97
N MET A 57 1.75 -9.85 13.00
CA MET A 57 0.86 -9.19 12.03
C MET A 57 0.94 -7.66 12.11
N PHE A 58 0.97 -7.07 13.32
CA PHE A 58 1.14 -5.62 13.47
C PHE A 58 2.51 -5.15 12.97
N LEU A 59 3.57 -5.90 13.23
CA LEU A 59 4.92 -5.56 12.77
C LEU A 59 5.08 -5.73 11.25
N MET A 60 4.44 -6.75 10.67
CA MET A 60 4.32 -6.94 9.22
C MET A 60 3.54 -5.78 8.59
N ALA A 61 2.37 -5.42 9.14
CA ALA A 61 1.53 -4.32 8.66
C ALA A 61 2.27 -2.97 8.72
N GLN A 62 2.97 -2.70 9.82
CA GLN A 62 3.77 -1.48 9.96
C GLN A 62 4.94 -1.45 8.96
N LYS A 63 5.60 -2.59 8.73
CA LYS A 63 6.67 -2.68 7.72
C LYS A 63 6.11 -2.49 6.31
N THR A 64 4.96 -3.07 5.97
CA THR A 64 4.33 -2.89 4.66
C THR A 64 3.90 -1.44 4.45
N ASP A 65 3.33 -0.77 5.45
CA ASP A 65 2.94 0.63 5.34
C ASP A 65 4.16 1.54 5.15
N SER A 66 5.27 1.26 5.85
CA SER A 66 6.52 2.01 5.69
C SER A 66 7.16 1.82 4.31
N VAL A 67 7.09 0.60 3.75
CA VAL A 67 7.60 0.28 2.42
C VAL A 67 6.71 0.90 1.34
N LEU A 68 5.39 0.84 1.49
CA LEU A 68 4.43 1.47 0.58
C LEU A 68 4.56 2.99 0.58
N ALA A 69 4.73 3.61 1.74
CA ALA A 69 4.98 5.05 1.86
C ALA A 69 6.32 5.45 1.21
N ALA A 70 7.38 4.67 1.43
CA ALA A 70 8.67 4.90 0.79
C ALA A 70 8.60 4.72 -0.73
N LEU A 71 7.82 3.75 -1.22
CA LEU A 71 7.60 3.52 -2.65
C LEU A 71 6.80 4.66 -3.28
N ALA A 72 5.74 5.12 -2.62
CA ALA A 72 4.96 6.28 -3.07
C ALA A 72 5.83 7.54 -3.16
N GLN A 73 6.68 7.77 -2.15
CA GLN A 73 7.61 8.91 -2.15
C GLN A 73 8.67 8.79 -3.27
N ALA A 74 9.15 7.57 -3.57
CA ALA A 74 10.06 7.33 -4.69
C ALA A 74 9.38 7.60 -6.04
N ILE A 75 8.12 7.18 -6.21
CA ILE A 75 7.33 7.45 -7.42
C ILE A 75 7.10 8.96 -7.59
N ASP A 76 6.79 9.69 -6.53
CA ASP A 76 6.62 11.16 -6.61
C ASP A 76 7.94 11.87 -6.93
N GLN A 77 9.07 11.40 -6.39
CA GLN A 77 10.39 11.92 -6.76
C GLN A 77 10.75 11.65 -8.22
N GLU A 78 10.42 10.47 -8.75
CA GLU A 78 10.59 10.18 -10.18
C GLU A 78 9.65 11.01 -11.06
N ARG A 79 8.40 11.23 -10.62
CA ARG A 79 7.46 12.11 -11.31
C ARG A 79 7.91 13.57 -11.32
N GLN A 80 8.58 14.05 -10.29
CA GLN A 80 9.17 15.40 -10.29
C GLN A 80 10.39 15.51 -11.20
N LYS A 81 11.25 14.48 -11.23
CA LYS A 81 12.39 14.42 -12.17
C LYS A 81 11.92 14.37 -13.63
N LEU A 82 10.84 13.64 -13.90
CA LEU A 82 10.23 13.57 -15.24
C LEU A 82 9.40 14.81 -15.57
N GLY A 83 8.71 15.40 -14.59
CA GLY A 83 7.94 16.64 -14.75
C GLY A 83 8.80 17.88 -15.03
N GLY A 84 10.06 17.88 -14.59
CA GLY A 84 11.05 18.90 -14.98
C GLY A 84 11.58 18.74 -16.41
N VAL A 85 11.58 17.52 -16.95
CA VAL A 85 12.08 17.20 -18.31
C VAL A 85 10.97 17.25 -19.37
N VAL A 86 9.71 17.01 -18.99
CA VAL A 86 8.56 16.94 -19.93
C VAL A 86 7.87 18.29 -20.16
N ARG A 87 8.24 19.34 -19.42
CA ARG A 87 7.74 20.70 -19.67
C ARG A 87 8.47 21.39 -20.83
N ASN A 88 8.63 20.68 -21.94
CA ASN A 88 8.94 21.28 -23.23
C ASN A 88 7.63 21.90 -23.76
N PRO A 89 7.53 23.24 -23.90
CA PRO A 89 6.32 23.91 -24.37
C PRO A 89 5.89 23.46 -25.79
N SER A 90 6.77 22.81 -26.56
CA SER A 90 6.47 22.29 -27.90
C SER A 90 5.59 21.03 -27.94
N MET A 91 5.48 20.28 -26.83
CA MET A 91 4.67 19.05 -26.82
C MET A 91 3.20 19.34 -26.49
N ALA A 92 2.92 20.44 -25.81
CA ALA A 92 1.56 20.88 -25.52
C ALA A 92 0.82 21.34 -26.80
N GLU A 93 1.49 22.08 -27.69
CA GLU A 93 0.93 22.43 -29.01
C GLU A 93 0.79 21.21 -29.93
N ALA A 94 1.69 20.23 -29.84
CA ALA A 94 1.56 18.99 -30.60
C ALA A 94 0.38 18.13 -30.13
N LEU A 95 0.09 18.12 -28.82
CA LEU A 95 -1.08 17.41 -28.29
C LEU A 95 -2.38 18.09 -28.70
N ASP A 96 -2.43 19.42 -28.76
CA ASP A 96 -3.62 20.17 -29.20
C ASP A 96 -3.89 19.94 -30.70
N ALA A 97 -2.83 19.86 -31.52
CA ALA A 97 -2.95 19.51 -32.94
C ALA A 97 -3.40 18.05 -33.18
N ILE A 98 -2.98 17.10 -32.33
CA ILE A 98 -3.41 15.70 -32.42
C ILE A 98 -4.87 15.55 -31.93
N GLN A 99 -5.27 16.31 -30.91
CA GLN A 99 -6.64 16.26 -30.38
C GLN A 99 -7.66 16.91 -31.32
N ALA A 100 -7.26 17.90 -32.13
CA ALA A 100 -8.07 18.46 -33.20
C ALA A 100 -8.18 17.56 -34.45
N ALA A 101 -7.30 16.55 -34.59
CA ALA A 101 -7.22 15.69 -35.78
C ALA A 101 -7.79 14.27 -35.58
N ALA A 102 -8.25 13.89 -34.39
CA ALA A 102 -8.80 12.56 -34.15
C ALA A 102 -10.30 12.51 -34.51
N PRO A 103 -10.71 11.80 -35.60
CA PRO A 103 -12.11 11.48 -35.78
C PRO A 103 -12.56 10.56 -34.64
N SER A 104 -13.57 10.99 -33.90
CA SER A 104 -14.25 10.19 -32.88
C SER A 104 -14.69 8.84 -33.46
N PRO A 105 -14.18 7.69 -32.99
CA PRO A 105 -14.76 6.41 -33.34
C PRO A 105 -16.03 6.25 -32.51
N ALA A 106 -17.16 6.57 -33.13
CA ALA A 106 -18.47 6.23 -32.63
C ALA A 106 -18.62 4.70 -32.57
N GLY A 107 -18.35 4.11 -31.41
CA GLY A 107 -18.61 2.70 -31.14
C GLY A 107 -18.12 2.29 -29.76
N ASP A 108 -19.04 1.86 -28.89
CA ASP A 108 -18.72 1.32 -27.57
C ASP A 108 -17.81 0.07 -27.70
N PRO A 109 -16.53 0.14 -27.34
CA PRO A 109 -15.57 -0.95 -27.56
C PRO A 109 -15.98 -2.23 -26.82
N LYS A 110 -16.70 -2.08 -25.70
CA LYS A 110 -17.22 -3.18 -24.89
C LYS A 110 -18.17 -4.11 -25.68
N THR A 111 -18.97 -3.56 -26.59
CA THR A 111 -19.91 -4.35 -27.40
C THR A 111 -19.22 -5.18 -28.49
N ASN A 112 -18.00 -4.81 -28.87
CA ASN A 112 -17.22 -5.54 -29.87
C ASN A 112 -16.55 -6.77 -29.23
N TYR A 113 -16.00 -6.66 -28.02
CA TYR A 113 -15.39 -7.80 -27.33
C TYR A 113 -16.38 -8.91 -26.98
N GLU A 114 -17.63 -8.56 -26.63
CA GLU A 114 -18.70 -9.55 -26.39
C GLU A 114 -19.05 -10.36 -27.64
N ARG A 115 -18.77 -9.85 -28.85
CA ARG A 115 -19.02 -10.54 -30.12
C ARG A 115 -17.88 -11.46 -30.56
N VAL A 116 -16.69 -11.34 -29.98
CA VAL A 116 -15.53 -12.20 -30.33
C VAL A 116 -15.81 -13.66 -29.99
N ILE A 117 -16.34 -13.94 -28.80
CA ILE A 117 -16.60 -15.32 -28.33
C ILE A 117 -17.60 -16.08 -29.22
N PRO A 118 -18.79 -15.54 -29.56
CA PRO A 118 -19.72 -16.24 -30.44
C PRO A 118 -19.23 -16.37 -31.90
N MET A 119 -18.34 -15.48 -32.36
CA MET A 119 -17.72 -15.60 -33.69
C MET A 119 -16.61 -16.66 -33.70
N ALA A 120 -15.81 -16.73 -32.63
CA ALA A 120 -14.80 -17.77 -32.47
C ALA A 120 -15.45 -19.16 -32.34
N SER A 121 -16.57 -19.28 -31.62
CA SER A 121 -17.28 -20.55 -31.45
C SER A 121 -17.98 -21.04 -32.72
N SER A 122 -18.25 -20.16 -33.69
CA SER A 122 -18.74 -20.54 -35.02
C SER A 122 -17.63 -21.01 -35.97
N GLY A 123 -16.37 -21.02 -35.50
CA GLY A 123 -15.21 -21.46 -36.27
C GLY A 123 -14.61 -20.38 -37.18
N MET A 124 -14.95 -19.10 -36.94
CA MET A 124 -14.34 -17.98 -37.66
C MET A 124 -12.89 -17.76 -37.20
N ASP A 125 -12.00 -17.47 -38.16
CA ASP A 125 -10.58 -17.26 -37.90
C ASP A 125 -10.30 -15.90 -37.23
N GLU A 126 -9.22 -15.83 -36.46
CA GLU A 126 -8.83 -14.64 -35.66
C GLU A 126 -8.72 -13.38 -36.54
N ALA A 127 -8.10 -13.52 -37.71
CA ALA A 127 -7.90 -12.42 -38.65
C ALA A 127 -9.21 -11.90 -39.24
N ASP A 128 -10.20 -12.77 -39.44
CA ASP A 128 -11.50 -12.40 -39.98
C ASP A 128 -12.35 -11.69 -38.93
N ILE A 129 -12.30 -12.15 -37.67
CA ILE A 129 -12.95 -11.48 -36.53
C ILE A 129 -12.35 -10.10 -36.30
N ALA A 130 -11.02 -9.98 -36.34
CA ALA A 130 -10.30 -8.71 -36.18
C ALA A 130 -10.71 -7.68 -37.24
N ARG A 131 -10.79 -8.09 -38.52
CA ARG A 131 -11.27 -7.23 -39.60
C ARG A 131 -12.73 -6.83 -39.42
N GLN A 132 -13.60 -7.77 -39.03
CA GLN A 132 -15.03 -7.51 -38.92
C GLN A 132 -15.36 -6.58 -37.74
N LEU A 133 -14.65 -6.71 -36.62
CA LEU A 133 -14.86 -5.90 -35.43
C LEU A 133 -13.96 -4.65 -35.38
N GLN A 134 -13.10 -4.47 -36.38
CA GLN A 134 -12.07 -3.42 -36.42
C GLN A 134 -11.21 -3.41 -35.15
N LEU A 135 -10.91 -4.61 -34.63
CA LEU A 135 -10.09 -4.82 -33.46
C LEU A 135 -8.69 -5.31 -33.88
N PRO A 136 -7.63 -4.99 -33.13
CA PRO A 136 -6.32 -5.60 -33.33
C PRO A 136 -6.38 -7.13 -33.14
N GLU A 137 -5.72 -7.89 -34.01
CA GLU A 137 -5.66 -9.37 -33.92
C GLU A 137 -5.20 -9.83 -32.53
N ALA A 138 -4.19 -9.18 -31.95
CA ALA A 138 -3.70 -9.46 -30.62
C ALA A 138 -4.77 -9.39 -29.51
N GLU A 139 -5.75 -8.48 -29.64
CA GLU A 139 -6.85 -8.36 -28.68
C GLU A 139 -7.86 -9.49 -28.85
N VAL A 140 -8.14 -9.88 -30.10
CA VAL A 140 -9.00 -11.04 -30.42
C VAL A 140 -8.37 -12.33 -29.87
N SER A 141 -7.07 -12.54 -30.10
CA SER A 141 -6.32 -13.68 -29.59
C SER A 141 -6.36 -13.78 -28.07
N LEU A 142 -6.21 -12.64 -27.39
CA LEU A 142 -6.27 -12.56 -25.93
C LEU A 142 -7.64 -12.96 -25.40
N VAL A 143 -8.71 -12.44 -26.01
CA VAL A 143 -10.10 -12.75 -25.61
C VAL A 143 -10.43 -14.22 -25.85
N MET A 144 -10.00 -14.78 -26.99
CA MET A 144 -10.18 -16.21 -27.29
C MET A 144 -9.44 -17.10 -26.30
N ARG A 145 -8.20 -16.76 -25.93
CA ARG A 145 -7.40 -17.50 -24.94
C ARG A 145 -7.98 -17.44 -23.53
N LEU A 146 -8.47 -16.28 -23.10
CA LEU A 146 -9.08 -16.10 -21.79
C LEU A 146 -10.36 -16.92 -21.63
N ASN A 147 -11.10 -17.16 -22.71
CA ASN A 147 -12.32 -17.97 -22.69
C ASN A 147 -12.05 -19.48 -22.84
N ALA A 148 -10.86 -19.87 -23.31
CA ALA A 148 -10.48 -21.29 -23.45
C ALA A 148 -9.83 -21.89 -22.18
N ALA A 149 -9.53 -21.06 -21.17
CA ALA A 149 -8.97 -21.44 -19.88
C ALA A 149 -10.06 -21.70 -18.83
#